data_AF-A0A518BQ89-F1
#
_entry.id   AF-A0A518BQ89-F1
#
_cell.length_a   1.000
_cell.length_b   1.000
_cell.length_c   1.000
_cell.angle_alpha   90.00
_cell.angle_beta   90.00
_cell.angle_gamma   90.00
#
_symmetry.space_group_name_H-M   'P 1'
#
loop_
_entity.id
_entity.type
_entity.pdbx_description
1 polymer ?
#
loop_
_entity_poly.entity_id
_entity_poly.type
_entity_poly.pdbx_seq_one_letter_code
_entity_poly.pdbx_strand_id
1 'polypeptide(L)'
;MRATGSAKGLPFPLSQSLCVGCSKMKRVDSARGGVFLMCRRAGQDDRFNRYPLQPVISCVGYEESGGDSGGATSDGGGRSGRD
;
A
#
# COMPACT_ATOMS: atom_id res chain seq x y z
N MET A 1 -22.77 -8.84 -4.42
CA MET A 1 -21.54 -8.26 -5.01
C MET A 1 -20.78 -7.58 -3.88
N ARG A 2 -19.77 -8.21 -3.26
CA ARG A 2 -19.02 -7.61 -2.14
C ARG A 2 -17.76 -6.96 -2.71
N ALA A 3 -17.72 -5.63 -2.69
CA ALA A 3 -16.53 -4.86 -3.04
C ALA A 3 -15.38 -5.31 -2.13
N THR A 4 -14.34 -5.87 -2.74
CA THR A 4 -13.03 -6.11 -2.13
C THR A 4 -12.52 -4.79 -1.59
N GLY A 5 -12.27 -4.71 -0.29
CA GLY A 5 -11.90 -3.50 0.43
C GLY A 5 -10.55 -2.93 -0.02
N SER A 6 -10.56 -2.18 -1.12
CA SER A 6 -9.43 -1.39 -1.59
C SER A 6 -9.23 -0.20 -0.69
N ALA A 7 -8.27 -0.26 0.23
CA ALA A 7 -7.44 0.85 0.76
C ALA A 7 -8.09 2.15 1.30
N LYS A 8 -9.39 2.37 1.14
CA LYS A 8 -10.07 3.66 1.26
C LYS A 8 -10.57 3.79 2.70
N GLY A 9 -9.74 4.39 3.57
CA GLY A 9 -10.09 4.63 4.98
C GLY A 9 -9.04 4.19 5.99
N LEU A 10 -7.77 4.12 5.60
CA LEU A 10 -6.66 4.04 6.55
C LEU A 10 -6.26 5.45 7.01
N PRO A 11 -6.04 5.69 8.31
CA PRO A 11 -5.53 6.95 8.80
C PRO A 11 -4.08 7.18 8.36
N PHE A 12 -3.65 8.44 8.29
CA PHE A 12 -2.23 8.79 8.18
C PHE A 12 -1.49 8.30 9.46
N PRO A 13 -0.26 7.76 9.35
CA PRO A 13 0.59 7.61 8.16
C PRO A 13 0.40 6.30 7.39
N LEU A 14 -0.54 5.44 7.80
CA LEU A 14 -0.72 4.12 7.19
C LEU A 14 -1.09 4.22 5.72
N SER A 15 -1.92 5.20 5.34
CA SER A 15 -2.33 5.46 3.96
C SER A 15 -1.17 5.77 2.99
N GLN A 16 -0.02 6.25 3.51
CA GLN A 16 1.18 6.55 2.74
C GLN A 16 2.17 5.38 2.69
N SER A 17 1.86 4.25 3.35
CA SER A 17 2.74 3.09 3.36
C SER A 17 2.57 2.23 2.11
N LEU A 18 3.67 1.65 1.63
CA LEU A 18 3.63 0.62 0.59
C LEU A 18 2.77 -0.58 1.01
N CYS A 19 2.70 -0.85 2.32
CA CYS A 19 1.92 -1.96 2.84
C CYS A 19 0.44 -1.91 2.42
N VAL A 20 -0.14 -0.73 2.16
CA VAL A 20 -1.56 -0.60 1.76
C VAL A 20 -1.88 -1.35 0.46
N GLY A 21 -0.94 -1.41 -0.48
CA GLY A 21 -1.08 -2.14 -1.75
C GLY A 21 -0.62 -3.60 -1.69
N CYS A 22 -0.10 -4.07 -0.55
CA CYS A 22 0.58 -5.36 -0.48
C CYS A 22 -0.39 -6.55 -0.30
N SER A 23 -0.22 -7.60 -1.11
CA SER A 23 -1.01 -8.84 -1.10
C SER A 23 -0.93 -9.57 0.23
N LYS A 24 0.21 -9.45 0.92
CA LYS A 24 0.44 -10.10 2.23
C LYS A 24 -0.01 -9.24 3.42
N MET A 25 -0.51 -8.02 3.18
CA MET A 25 -0.99 -7.14 4.25
C MET A 25 -2.32 -7.63 4.84
N LYS A 26 -2.50 -7.46 6.15
CA LYS A 26 -3.78 -7.56 6.86
C LYS A 26 -4.03 -6.34 7.75
N ARG A 27 -5.16 -5.66 7.54
CA ARG A 27 -5.62 -4.56 8.40
C ARG A 27 -6.15 -5.14 9.71
N VAL A 28 -5.75 -4.55 10.83
CA VAL A 28 -6.23 -4.90 12.17
C VAL A 28 -6.82 -3.64 12.78
N ASP A 29 -8.13 -3.63 12.99
CA ASP A 29 -8.82 -2.65 13.80
C ASP A 29 -8.74 -3.03 15.29
N SER A 30 -8.50 -2.04 16.14
CA SER A 30 -8.51 -2.18 17.58
C SER A 30 -9.82 -1.62 18.14
N ALA A 31 -10.36 -2.28 19.16
CA ALA A 31 -11.57 -1.82 19.86
C ALA A 31 -11.46 -0.40 20.43
N ARG A 32 -10.23 0.11 20.60
CA ARG A 32 -9.94 1.49 21.04
C ARG A 32 -9.95 2.52 19.89
N GLY A 33 -10.35 2.14 18.68
CA GLY A 33 -10.41 3.01 17.50
C GLY A 33 -9.09 3.13 16.73
N GLY A 34 -8.04 2.42 17.15
CA GLY A 34 -6.77 2.37 16.43
C GLY A 34 -6.84 1.43 15.21
N VAL A 35 -6.10 1.76 14.16
CA VAL A 35 -5.93 0.87 13.00
C VAL A 35 -4.45 0.54 12.88
N PHE A 36 -4.13 -0.72 12.59
CA PHE A 36 -2.77 -1.21 12.43
C PHE A 36 -2.64 -2.06 11.18
N LEU A 37 -1.43 -2.11 10.62
CA LEU A 37 -1.08 -2.95 9.48
C LEU A 37 -0.22 -4.11 9.98
N MET A 38 -0.65 -5.33 9.65
CA MET A 38 0.03 -6.55 10.03
C MET A 38 0.61 -7.23 8.79
N CYS A 39 1.91 -7.52 8.83
CA CYS A 39 2.58 -8.28 7.79
C CYS A 39 2.39 -9.78 8.05
N ARG A 40 1.66 -10.49 7.17
CA ARG A 40 1.52 -11.96 7.28
C ARG A 40 2.81 -12.71 6.94
N ARG A 41 3.75 -12.07 6.24
CA ARG A 41 5.03 -12.68 5.84
C ARG A 41 5.97 -12.91 7.03
N ALA A 42 5.83 -12.09 8.09
CA ALA A 42 6.53 -12.27 9.36
C ALA A 42 6.26 -13.63 10.04
N GLY A 43 5.18 -14.34 9.67
CA GLY A 43 4.91 -15.69 10.18
C GLY A 43 5.65 -16.79 9.42
N GLN A 44 6.25 -16.49 8.27
CA GLN A 44 7.03 -17.42 7.45
C GLN A 44 8.52 -17.07 7.44
N ASP A 45 8.86 -15.80 7.65
CA ASP A 45 10.22 -15.29 7.59
C ASP A 45 10.40 -14.23 8.69
N ASP A 46 11.20 -14.58 9.70
CA ASP A 46 11.50 -13.74 10.88
C ASP A 46 12.24 -12.44 10.53
N ARG A 47 12.73 -12.28 9.29
CA ARG A 47 13.33 -11.02 8.82
C ARG A 47 12.31 -9.90 8.69
N PHE A 48 11.01 -10.22 8.66
CA PHE A 48 9.94 -9.23 8.57
C PHE A 48 9.32 -8.96 9.94
N ASN A 49 9.18 -7.69 10.30
CA ASN A 49 8.41 -7.32 11.50
C ASN A 49 6.93 -7.59 11.29
N ARG A 50 6.30 -8.28 12.25
CA ARG A 50 4.84 -8.54 12.27
C ARG A 50 4.02 -7.25 12.30
N TYR A 51 4.54 -6.25 13.01
CA TYR A 51 4.00 -4.88 13.08
C TYR A 51 5.12 -3.90 12.71
N PRO A 52 5.34 -3.65 11.41
CA PRO A 52 6.38 -2.73 10.97
C PRO A 52 6.00 -1.29 11.33
N LEU A 53 7.00 -0.49 11.71
CA LEU A 53 6.83 0.94 11.97
C LEU A 53 6.34 1.64 10.70
N GLN A 54 5.44 2.60 10.87
CA GLN A 54 4.73 3.26 9.77
C GLN A 54 5.20 4.70 9.66
N PRO A 55 5.38 5.24 8.43
CA PRO A 55 5.10 4.61 7.13
C PRO A 55 6.24 3.71 6.61
N VAL A 56 5.89 2.55 6.06
CA VAL A 56 6.85 1.71 5.32
C VAL A 56 7.00 2.22 3.90
N ILE A 57 8.15 2.80 3.57
CA ILE A 57 8.46 3.36 2.24
C ILE A 57 9.30 2.41 1.36
N SER A 58 9.86 1.34 1.92
CA SER A 58 10.60 0.31 1.19
C SER A 58 10.44 -1.04 1.87
N CYS A 59 10.10 -2.09 1.10
CA CYS A 59 9.93 -3.44 1.61
C CYS A 59 10.37 -4.47 0.57
N VAL A 60 11.36 -5.28 0.92
CA VAL A 60 11.92 -6.34 0.05
C VAL A 60 10.93 -7.47 -0.27
N GLY A 61 9.86 -7.60 0.54
CA GLY A 61 8.81 -8.61 0.37
C GLY A 61 7.48 -8.00 -0.08
N TYR A 62 7.50 -6.80 -0.67
CA TYR A 62 6.29 -6.18 -1.22
C TYR A 62 5.79 -6.97 -2.42
N GLU A 63 4.51 -7.32 -2.40
CA GLU A 63 3.83 -8.01 -3.49
C GLU A 63 2.58 -7.20 -3.81
N GLU A 64 2.51 -6.59 -4.99
CA GLU A 64 1.36 -5.76 -5.37
C GLU A 64 0.06 -6.59 -5.43
N SER A 65 -1.02 -6.07 -4.85
CA SER A 65 -2.34 -6.73 -4.83
C SER A 65 -3.08 -6.54 -6.15
N GLY A 66 -2.45 -6.83 -7.29
CA GLY A 66 -3.07 -6.84 -8.62
C GLY A 66 -3.97 -5.63 -8.93
N GLY A 67 -3.70 -4.49 -8.29
CA GLY A 67 -4.57 -3.32 -8.27
C GLY A 67 -4.20 -2.39 -9.39
N ASP A 68 -4.38 -2.87 -10.62
CA ASP A 68 -4.28 -2.15 -11.89
C ASP A 68 -3.02 -1.29 -12.03
N SER A 69 -2.09 -1.79 -12.85
CA SER A 69 -0.95 -1.05 -13.38
C SER A 69 -1.43 0.17 -14.17
N GLY A 70 -1.83 1.23 -13.48
CA GLY A 70 -2.09 2.56 -14.03
C GLY A 70 -0.76 3.22 -14.36
N GLY A 71 -0.04 2.65 -15.32
CA GLY A 71 1.05 3.30 -16.02
C GLY A 71 0.50 4.50 -16.80
N ALA A 72 0.28 5.62 -16.13
CA ALA A 72 0.15 6.91 -16.77
C ALA A 72 1.58 7.44 -16.99
N THR A 73 2.27 6.86 -17.98
CA THR A 73 3.31 7.59 -18.68
C THR A 73 2.60 8.73 -19.40
N SER A 74 2.55 9.91 -18.78
CA SER A 74 2.32 11.15 -19.52
C SER A 74 3.57 11.42 -20.34
N ASP A 75 3.65 10.70 -21.46
CA ASP A 75 4.49 11.02 -22.60
C ASP A 75 4.15 12.44 -23.09
N GLY A 76 5.20 13.18 -23.40
CA GLY A 76 5.14 14.60 -23.72
C GLY A 76 4.50 14.88 -25.06
N GLY A 77 3.71 15.96 -25.11
CA GLY A 77 3.23 16.59 -26.33
C GLY A 77 3.63 18.04 -26.39
N GLY A 78 4.92 18.33 -26.62
CA GLY A 78 5.38 19.66 -26.98
C GLY A 78 4.77 20.09 -28.32
N ARG A 79 4.22 21.30 -28.37
CA ARG A 79 4.02 22.05 -29.62
C ARG A 79 4.49 23.48 -29.40
N SER A 80 5.71 23.72 -29.87
CA SER A 80 6.26 25.00 -30.24
C SER A 80 5.53 25.62 -31.44
N GLY A 81 5.34 26.94 -31.42
CA GLY A 81 4.93 27.79 -32.55
C GLY A 81 4.19 29.01 -32.01
N ARG A 82 4.82 30.20 -31.92
CA ARG A 82 4.74 31.29 -32.94
C ARG A 82 3.27 31.46 -33.37
N ASP A 83 2.59 32.55 -33.03
CA ASP A 83 2.82 33.93 -33.53
C ASP A 83 2.35 35.03 -32.57
#